data_AF-A0A662GGA0-F1
#
_entry.id   AF-A0A662GGA0-F1
#
_cell.length_a   1.000
_cell.length_b   1.000
_cell.length_c   1.000
_cell.angle_alpha   90.00
_cell.angle_beta   90.00
_cell.angle_gamma   90.00
#
_symmetry.space_group_name_H-M   'P 1'
#
loop_
_entity.id
_entity.type
_entity.pdbx_description
1 polymer ?
#
loop_
_entity_poly.entity_id
_entity_poly.type
_entity_poly.pdbx_seq_one_letter_code
_entity_poly.pdbx_strand_id
1 'polypeptide(L)'
;NIQGFMDLFELARNGIDFKWGHPDPQLSNGGTMTVLLEFAEAAGKPPSELTVEDILNETVIEIVKTIEKHAVAYGKSTGFFGAWAVDNGPEAISFFGVYESIVLENSYKAQKKWNNQIIAVYPSFGTLLSDHPFVILRAEWINKWQEFAAAEYLYFLLLPEIQQKAQIHGFRPANPSVPLNPEVFSEKNGVEKEIPVRVFLPPSGGVLEAILKVWEKVKNPGV
;
A
#
# COMPACT_ATOMS: atom_id res chain seq x y z
N ASN A 1 -10.92 3.72 17.25
CA ASN A 1 -10.87 3.95 15.79
C ASN A 1 -9.47 3.53 15.37
N ILE A 2 -9.32 2.66 14.36
CA ILE A 2 -8.01 2.15 13.96
C ILE A 2 -7.32 3.21 13.11
N GLN A 3 -6.11 3.60 13.50
CA GLN A 3 -5.31 4.65 12.88
C GLN A 3 -3.95 4.13 12.38
N GLY A 4 -3.57 2.88 12.64
CA GLY A 4 -2.28 2.35 12.23
C GLY A 4 -2.08 0.89 12.61
N PHE A 5 -0.87 0.38 12.39
CA PHE A 5 -0.52 -1.02 12.68
C PHE A 5 -0.42 -1.28 14.19
N MET A 6 0.00 -0.29 14.98
CA MET A 6 0.06 -0.45 16.44
C MET A 6 -1.32 -0.58 17.08
N ASP A 7 -2.38 -0.04 16.47
CA ASP A 7 -3.74 -0.30 16.92
C ASP A 7 -4.16 -1.76 16.67
N LEU A 8 -3.72 -2.36 15.55
CA LEU A 8 -3.94 -3.79 15.29
C LEU A 8 -3.18 -4.66 16.31
N PHE A 9 -1.95 -4.27 16.65
CA PHE A 9 -1.20 -4.91 17.73
C PHE A 9 -1.94 -4.82 19.06
N GLU A 10 -2.49 -3.65 19.42
CA GLU A 10 -3.26 -3.48 20.65
C GLU A 10 -4.57 -4.27 20.65
N LEU A 11 -5.27 -4.38 19.51
CA LEU A 11 -6.43 -5.28 19.40
C LEU A 11 -6.03 -6.73 19.70
N ALA A 12 -4.97 -7.22 19.07
CA ALA A 12 -4.48 -8.59 19.24
C ALA A 12 -4.03 -8.85 20.68
N ARG A 13 -3.27 -7.91 21.27
CA ARG A 13 -2.79 -7.98 22.66
C ARG A 13 -3.92 -8.02 23.68
N ASN A 14 -5.03 -7.33 23.40
CA ASN A 14 -6.23 -7.34 24.23
C ASN A 14 -7.19 -8.51 23.94
N GLY A 15 -6.80 -9.45 23.07
CA GLY A 15 -7.59 -10.63 22.74
C GLY A 15 -8.83 -10.33 21.89
N ILE A 16 -8.86 -9.20 21.19
CA ILE A 16 -9.94 -8.86 20.27
C ILE A 16 -9.68 -9.56 18.94
N ASP A 17 -10.63 -10.38 18.50
CA ASP A 17 -10.53 -11.08 17.22
C ASP A 17 -10.77 -10.14 16.04
N PHE A 18 -9.90 -10.23 15.03
CA PHE A 18 -10.02 -9.55 13.74
C PHE A 18 -9.31 -10.36 12.66
N LYS A 19 -9.65 -10.09 11.41
CA LYS A 19 -9.04 -10.73 10.24
C LYS A 19 -8.21 -9.72 9.46
N TRP A 20 -6.92 -9.99 9.35
CA TRP A 20 -5.93 -9.18 8.65
C TRP A 20 -5.54 -9.81 7.30
N GLY A 21 -4.98 -9.03 6.39
CA GLY A 21 -4.26 -9.60 5.26
C GLY A 21 -3.68 -8.57 4.33
N HIS A 22 -2.74 -9.01 3.50
CA HIS A 22 -2.13 -8.19 2.46
C HIS A 22 -1.53 -9.12 1.40
N PRO A 23 -1.13 -8.60 0.23
CA PRO A 23 -0.38 -9.39 -0.73
C PRO A 23 0.96 -9.89 -0.16
N ASP A 24 1.45 -11.02 -0.65
CA ASP A 24 2.78 -11.52 -0.32
C ASP A 24 3.84 -10.47 -0.70
N PRO A 25 4.68 -10.01 0.26
CA PRO A 25 5.65 -8.94 0.04
C PRO A 25 6.82 -9.33 -0.86
N GLN A 26 7.03 -10.62 -1.16
CA GLN A 26 8.02 -11.07 -2.13
C GLN A 26 7.46 -11.14 -3.56
N LEU A 27 6.14 -11.14 -3.71
CA LEU A 27 5.46 -11.24 -5.00
C LEU A 27 4.77 -9.94 -5.43
N SER A 28 4.53 -9.03 -4.49
CA SER A 28 3.78 -7.80 -4.75
C SER A 28 4.35 -6.60 -3.99
N ASN A 29 4.59 -5.51 -4.72
CA ASN A 29 5.00 -4.21 -4.18
C ASN A 29 4.04 -3.69 -3.09
N GLY A 30 2.73 -3.95 -3.21
CA GLY A 30 1.75 -3.53 -2.19
C GLY A 30 1.92 -4.29 -0.88
N GLY A 31 2.28 -5.57 -0.97
CA GLY A 31 2.69 -6.36 0.19
C GLY A 31 3.99 -5.84 0.79
N THR A 32 4.99 -5.57 -0.05
CA THR A 32 6.29 -5.04 0.37
C THR A 32 6.14 -3.73 1.15
N MET A 33 5.32 -2.80 0.63
CA MET A 33 5.06 -1.51 1.28
C MET A 33 4.29 -1.67 2.60
N THR A 34 3.34 -2.61 2.66
CA THR A 34 2.56 -2.89 3.88
C THR A 34 3.48 -3.38 4.99
N VAL A 35 4.26 -4.43 4.73
CA VAL A 35 5.18 -5.02 5.71
C VAL A 35 6.28 -4.02 6.10
N LEU A 36 6.78 -3.22 5.15
CA LEU A 36 7.71 -2.15 5.48
C LEU A 36 7.13 -1.15 6.48
N LEU A 37 5.86 -0.74 6.31
CA LEU A 37 5.20 0.16 7.24
C LEU A 37 4.90 -0.50 8.60
N GLU A 38 4.57 -1.78 8.63
CA GLU A 38 4.43 -2.54 9.90
C GLU A 38 5.72 -2.52 10.71
N PHE A 39 6.85 -2.87 10.09
CA PHE A 39 8.16 -2.85 10.75
C PHE A 39 8.57 -1.43 11.15
N ALA A 40 8.30 -0.43 10.31
CA ALA A 40 8.61 0.98 10.60
C ALA A 40 7.85 1.49 11.82
N GLU A 41 6.53 1.25 11.87
CA GLU A 41 5.68 1.66 12.98
C GLU A 41 6.04 0.90 14.26
N ALA A 42 6.28 -0.42 14.18
CA ALA A 42 6.71 -1.24 15.31
C ALA A 42 8.07 -0.81 15.89
N ALA A 43 9.00 -0.37 15.05
CA ALA A 43 10.29 0.18 15.47
C ALA A 43 10.20 1.64 15.93
N GLY A 44 9.08 2.32 15.68
CA GLY A 44 8.91 3.74 15.95
C GLY A 44 9.82 4.64 15.12
N LYS A 45 10.26 4.16 13.94
CA LYS A 45 11.21 4.86 13.06
C LYS A 45 10.67 4.99 11.64
N PRO A 46 10.84 6.15 10.97
CA PRO A 46 10.48 6.25 9.57
C PRO A 46 11.33 5.26 8.73
N PRO A 47 10.81 4.72 7.61
CA PRO A 47 11.53 3.75 6.79
C PRO A 47 12.96 4.17 6.39
N SER A 48 13.19 5.44 6.11
CA SER A 48 14.51 5.97 5.76
C SER A 48 15.55 5.92 6.89
N GLU A 49 15.12 5.78 8.14
CA GLU A 49 15.99 5.74 9.33
C GLU A 49 16.08 4.33 9.95
N LEU A 50 15.36 3.35 9.40
CA LEU A 50 15.46 1.97 9.83
C LEU A 50 16.87 1.41 9.57
N THR A 51 17.35 0.61 10.52
CA THR A 51 18.58 -0.18 10.36
C THR A 51 18.26 -1.67 10.40
N VAL A 52 19.20 -2.52 10.00
CA VAL A 52 19.02 -3.98 10.04
C VAL A 52 18.85 -4.46 11.50
N GLU A 53 19.52 -3.81 12.45
CA GLU A 53 19.39 -4.09 13.88
C GLU A 53 17.96 -3.85 14.39
N ASP A 54 17.27 -2.83 13.87
CA ASP A 54 15.87 -2.58 14.20
C ASP A 54 14.97 -3.73 13.74
N ILE A 55 15.21 -4.27 12.54
CA ILE A 55 14.44 -5.38 11.97
C ILE A 55 14.68 -6.69 12.73
N LEU A 56 15.88 -6.85 13.31
CA LEU A 56 16.26 -8.02 14.10
C LEU A 56 15.91 -7.88 15.59
N ASN A 57 15.39 -6.73 16.01
CA ASN A 57 14.98 -6.51 17.40
C ASN A 57 13.80 -7.43 17.77
N GLU A 58 13.96 -8.20 18.83
CA GLU A 58 12.94 -9.17 19.27
C GLU A 58 11.59 -8.54 19.59
N THR A 59 11.57 -7.29 20.08
CA THR A 59 10.31 -6.56 20.35
C THR A 59 9.59 -6.22 19.05
N VAL A 60 10.31 -5.74 18.05
CA VAL A 60 9.74 -5.41 16.72
C VAL A 60 9.21 -6.69 16.05
N ILE A 61 10.00 -7.76 16.09
CA ILE A 61 9.61 -9.07 15.56
C ILE A 61 8.32 -9.57 16.24
N GLU A 62 8.22 -9.46 17.57
CA GLU A 62 7.03 -9.94 18.30
C GLU A 62 5.79 -9.08 18.01
N ILE A 63 5.94 -7.76 17.86
CA ILE A 63 4.83 -6.88 17.45
C ILE A 63 4.29 -7.30 16.08
N VAL A 64 5.17 -7.38 15.08
CA VAL A 64 4.76 -7.72 13.70
C VAL A 64 4.16 -9.13 13.66
N LYS A 65 4.80 -10.11 14.33
CA LYS A 65 4.28 -11.47 14.43
C LYS A 65 2.91 -11.55 15.08
N THR A 66 2.66 -10.71 16.08
CA THR A 66 1.36 -10.63 16.77
C THR A 66 0.27 -10.17 15.82
N ILE A 67 0.54 -9.17 14.97
CA ILE A 67 -0.37 -8.70 13.93
C ILE A 67 -0.56 -9.80 12.87
N GLU A 68 0.54 -10.33 12.35
CA GLU A 68 0.56 -11.30 11.25
C GLU A 68 -0.12 -12.61 11.59
N LYS A 69 -0.20 -13.01 12.87
CA LYS A 69 -0.96 -14.18 13.32
C LYS A 69 -2.45 -14.11 12.92
N HIS A 70 -3.00 -12.90 12.76
CA HIS A 70 -4.38 -12.67 12.31
C HIS A 70 -4.53 -12.64 10.78
N ALA A 71 -3.44 -12.81 10.02
CA ALA A 71 -3.48 -12.85 8.57
C ALA A 71 -4.25 -14.08 8.08
N VAL A 72 -5.33 -13.86 7.32
CA VAL A 72 -6.17 -14.93 6.77
C VAL A 72 -5.77 -15.36 5.36
N ALA A 73 -5.01 -14.53 4.65
CA ALA A 73 -4.54 -14.81 3.30
C ALA A 73 -3.35 -13.92 2.92
N TYR A 74 -2.44 -14.48 2.11
CA TYR A 74 -1.44 -13.71 1.36
C TYR A 74 -1.72 -13.83 -0.13
N GLY A 75 -2.14 -12.73 -0.76
CA GLY A 75 -2.44 -12.71 -2.19
C GLY A 75 -1.17 -12.57 -3.04
N LYS A 76 -1.09 -13.22 -4.20
CA LYS A 76 0.06 -13.03 -5.13
C LYS A 76 0.05 -11.68 -5.86
N SER A 77 -1.01 -10.88 -5.68
CA SER A 77 -1.21 -9.61 -6.37
C SER A 77 -2.20 -8.74 -5.60
N THR A 78 -1.92 -7.43 -5.50
CA THR A 78 -2.76 -6.46 -4.78
C THR A 78 -4.16 -6.35 -5.35
N GLY A 79 -4.31 -6.32 -6.67
CA GLY A 79 -5.62 -6.22 -7.31
C GLY A 79 -6.49 -7.45 -7.04
N PHE A 80 -5.93 -8.65 -7.19
CA PHE A 80 -6.64 -9.89 -6.89
C PHE A 80 -7.00 -10.02 -5.40
N PHE A 81 -6.12 -9.55 -4.51
CA PHE A 81 -6.39 -9.54 -3.07
C PHE A 81 -7.56 -8.60 -2.73
N GLY A 82 -7.57 -7.38 -3.29
CA GLY A 82 -8.68 -6.44 -3.09
C GLY A 82 -10.01 -6.97 -3.62
N ALA A 83 -10.02 -7.57 -4.82
CA ALA A 83 -11.22 -8.21 -5.36
C ALA A 83 -11.71 -9.36 -4.48
N TRP A 84 -10.79 -10.22 -3.99
CA TRP A 84 -11.12 -11.30 -3.05
C TRP A 84 -11.73 -10.77 -1.75
N ALA A 85 -11.18 -9.70 -1.17
CA ALA A 85 -11.70 -9.10 0.05
C ALA A 85 -13.15 -8.63 -0.14
N VAL A 86 -13.43 -7.95 -1.25
CA VAL A 86 -14.79 -7.51 -1.63
C VAL A 86 -15.69 -8.70 -1.89
N ASP A 87 -15.18 -9.77 -2.48
CA ASP A 87 -16.01 -10.89 -2.84
C ASP A 87 -16.44 -11.75 -1.66
N ASN A 88 -15.64 -11.79 -0.60
CA ASN A 88 -15.92 -12.57 0.61
C ASN A 88 -16.51 -11.73 1.75
N GLY A 89 -16.30 -10.42 1.74
CA GLY A 89 -16.97 -9.48 2.65
C GLY A 89 -16.41 -9.45 4.08
N PRO A 90 -17.10 -8.69 4.96
CA PRO A 90 -16.57 -8.33 6.28
C PRO A 90 -16.44 -9.52 7.26
N GLU A 91 -17.14 -10.63 7.01
CA GLU A 91 -16.97 -11.85 7.79
C GLU A 91 -15.65 -12.56 7.49
N ALA A 92 -15.09 -12.39 6.28
CA ALA A 92 -13.84 -13.03 5.88
C ALA A 92 -12.62 -12.15 6.18
N ILE A 93 -12.74 -10.83 6.07
CA ILE A 93 -11.64 -9.89 6.31
C ILE A 93 -12.11 -8.57 6.91
N SER A 94 -11.36 -8.06 7.88
CA SER A 94 -11.69 -6.81 8.59
C SER A 94 -10.75 -5.67 8.21
N PHE A 95 -9.45 -5.96 8.08
CA PHE A 95 -8.40 -5.00 7.76
C PHE A 95 -7.48 -5.58 6.70
N PHE A 96 -6.99 -4.74 5.79
CA PHE A 96 -6.01 -5.19 4.81
C PHE A 96 -5.12 -4.09 4.23
N GLY A 97 -3.89 -4.45 3.90
CA GLY A 97 -2.91 -3.58 3.24
C GLY A 97 -2.97 -3.68 1.72
N VAL A 98 -3.43 -2.60 1.06
CA VAL A 98 -3.49 -2.45 -0.41
C VAL A 98 -3.26 -0.99 -0.82
N TYR A 99 -3.17 -0.71 -2.11
CA TYR A 99 -3.12 0.67 -2.63
C TYR A 99 -4.47 1.38 -2.49
N GLU A 100 -4.43 2.70 -2.39
CA GLU A 100 -5.63 3.57 -2.43
C GLU A 100 -6.49 3.34 -3.68
N SER A 101 -5.87 3.11 -4.84
CA SER A 101 -6.58 2.81 -6.08
C SER A 101 -7.45 1.55 -6.01
N ILE A 102 -7.04 0.56 -5.20
CA ILE A 102 -7.82 -0.66 -4.96
C ILE A 102 -9.05 -0.37 -4.11
N VAL A 103 -8.95 0.54 -3.14
CA VAL A 103 -10.11 1.02 -2.38
C VAL A 103 -11.10 1.69 -3.33
N LEU A 104 -10.63 2.64 -4.15
CA LEU A 104 -11.47 3.35 -5.13
C LEU A 104 -12.18 2.41 -6.12
N GLU A 105 -11.46 1.42 -6.65
CA GLU A 105 -12.03 0.45 -7.60
C GLU A 105 -13.16 -0.40 -7.00
N ASN A 106 -13.12 -0.62 -5.69
CA ASN A 106 -13.90 -1.67 -5.04
C ASN A 106 -14.90 -1.17 -3.99
N SER A 107 -14.77 0.05 -3.49
CA SER A 107 -15.59 0.60 -2.41
C SER A 107 -17.09 0.59 -2.77
N TYR A 108 -17.45 1.01 -3.99
CA TYR A 108 -18.84 0.96 -4.46
C TYR A 108 -19.37 -0.48 -4.61
N LYS A 109 -18.54 -1.41 -5.09
CA LYS A 109 -18.91 -2.83 -5.24
C LYS A 109 -19.18 -3.45 -3.86
N ALA A 110 -18.33 -3.18 -2.88
CA ALA A 110 -18.51 -3.62 -1.50
C ALA A 110 -19.80 -3.06 -0.89
N GLN A 111 -20.06 -1.76 -1.04
CA GLN A 111 -21.30 -1.13 -0.55
C GLN A 111 -22.54 -1.79 -1.15
N LYS A 112 -22.55 -2.06 -2.46
CA LYS A 112 -23.69 -2.70 -3.13
C LYS A 112 -23.91 -4.15 -2.70
N LYS A 113 -22.82 -4.89 -2.46
CA LYS A 113 -22.87 -6.33 -2.14
C LYS A 113 -23.16 -6.60 -0.66
N TRP A 114 -22.54 -5.84 0.23
CA TRP A 114 -22.54 -6.11 1.68
C TRP A 114 -23.23 -5.04 2.52
N ASN A 115 -23.71 -3.95 1.89
CA ASN A 115 -24.15 -2.74 2.60
C ASN A 115 -23.07 -2.22 3.56
N ASN A 116 -21.80 -2.44 3.21
CA ASN A 116 -20.63 -2.05 3.98
C ASN A 116 -19.54 -1.57 3.02
N GLN A 117 -19.01 -0.38 3.27
CA GLN A 117 -18.07 0.29 2.40
C GLN A 117 -16.63 -0.04 2.80
N ILE A 118 -15.76 -0.21 1.81
CA ILE A 118 -14.31 -0.22 2.07
C ILE A 118 -13.84 1.23 2.17
N ILE A 119 -13.19 1.54 3.29
CA ILE A 119 -12.59 2.84 3.56
C ILE A 119 -11.08 2.68 3.73
N ALA A 120 -10.33 3.65 3.21
CA ALA A 120 -8.90 3.76 3.40
C ALA A 120 -8.63 4.31 4.81
N VAL A 121 -7.73 3.67 5.54
CA VAL A 121 -7.13 4.22 6.74
C VAL A 121 -5.71 4.61 6.36
N TYR A 122 -5.41 5.91 6.41
CA TYR A 122 -4.05 6.41 6.25
C TYR A 122 -3.34 6.30 7.61
N PRO A 123 -2.28 5.49 7.75
CA PRO A 123 -1.66 5.28 9.05
C PRO A 123 -1.15 6.60 9.63
N SER A 124 -1.54 6.93 10.88
CA SER A 124 -1.21 8.19 11.53
C SER A 124 0.30 8.39 11.71
N PHE A 125 1.04 7.29 11.84
CA PHE A 125 2.49 7.27 11.83
C PHE A 125 3.08 7.81 10.52
N GLY A 126 2.44 7.49 9.39
CA GLY A 126 2.82 7.90 8.04
C GLY A 126 2.63 6.78 7.02
N THR A 127 2.78 7.10 5.74
CA THR A 127 2.57 6.17 4.63
C THR A 127 3.66 6.31 3.56
N LEU A 128 3.62 5.44 2.56
CA LEU A 128 4.48 5.47 1.37
C LEU A 128 3.62 5.74 0.13
N LEU A 129 4.16 6.50 -0.81
CA LEU A 129 3.55 6.65 -2.13
C LEU A 129 4.11 5.58 -3.07
N SER A 130 3.20 4.88 -3.77
CA SER A 130 3.58 3.97 -4.85
C SER A 130 3.55 4.76 -6.16
N ASP A 131 4.69 5.34 -6.51
CA ASP A 131 4.81 6.10 -7.75
C ASP A 131 4.83 5.17 -8.97
N HIS A 132 4.55 5.74 -10.14
CA HIS A 132 4.67 5.05 -11.44
C HIS A 132 5.74 5.76 -12.27
N PRO A 133 7.03 5.54 -11.96
CA PRO A 133 8.11 6.30 -12.57
C PRO A 133 8.24 5.96 -14.05
N PHE A 134 8.46 6.99 -14.87
CA PHE A 134 8.82 6.84 -16.27
C PHE A 134 10.30 7.22 -16.44
N VAL A 135 11.12 6.27 -16.87
CA VAL A 135 12.57 6.47 -17.04
C VAL A 135 12.94 6.32 -18.50
N ILE A 136 13.53 7.37 -19.07
CA ILE A 136 14.13 7.32 -20.42
C ILE A 136 15.55 6.77 -20.28
N LEU A 137 15.77 5.58 -20.83
CA LEU A 137 17.08 4.93 -20.79
C LEU A 137 18.05 5.60 -21.75
N ARG A 138 19.31 5.75 -21.33
CA ARG A 138 20.43 6.19 -22.17
C ARG A 138 21.47 5.08 -22.21
N ALA A 139 21.45 4.31 -23.30
CA ALA A 139 22.32 3.16 -23.50
C ALA A 139 22.75 3.07 -24.96
N GLU A 140 23.86 2.39 -25.24
CA GLU A 140 24.50 2.35 -26.57
C GLU A 140 23.57 1.81 -27.67
N TRP A 141 22.61 0.96 -27.31
CA TRP A 141 21.62 0.38 -28.23
C TRP A 141 20.39 1.26 -28.51
N ILE A 142 20.29 2.44 -27.88
CA ILE A 142 19.16 3.38 -28.06
C ILE A 142 19.58 4.44 -29.07
N ASN A 143 18.81 4.55 -30.14
CA ASN A 143 19.01 5.59 -31.13
C ASN A 143 18.17 6.85 -30.82
N LYS A 144 18.52 7.96 -31.49
CA LYS A 144 17.87 9.27 -31.31
C LYS A 144 16.36 9.26 -31.52
N TRP A 145 15.83 8.38 -32.38
CA TRP A 145 14.40 8.31 -32.67
C TRP A 145 13.63 7.60 -31.55
N GLN A 146 14.24 6.60 -30.92
CA GLN A 146 13.68 5.93 -29.74
C GLN A 146 13.67 6.86 -28.52
N GLU A 147 14.75 7.61 -28.30
CA GLU A 147 14.80 8.64 -27.26
C GLU A 147 13.72 9.71 -27.49
N PHE A 148 13.58 10.20 -28.73
CA PHE A 148 12.53 11.13 -29.11
C PHE A 148 11.12 10.56 -28.84
N ALA A 149 10.84 9.33 -29.30
CA ALA A 149 9.53 8.71 -29.06
C ALA A 149 9.22 8.52 -27.57
N ALA A 150 10.23 8.17 -26.75
CA ALA A 150 10.06 8.06 -25.30
C ALA A 150 9.75 9.43 -24.66
N ALA A 151 10.39 10.51 -25.12
CA ALA A 151 10.09 11.86 -24.66
C ALA A 151 8.68 12.32 -25.08
N GLU A 152 8.26 12.06 -26.32
CA GLU A 152 6.89 12.35 -26.78
C GLU A 152 5.84 11.57 -25.98
N TYR A 153 6.12 10.31 -25.64
CA TYR A 153 5.23 9.51 -24.81
C TYR A 153 5.15 10.03 -23.37
N LEU A 154 6.27 10.42 -22.77
CA LEU A 154 6.28 11.08 -21.46
C LEU A 154 5.46 12.37 -21.48
N TYR A 155 5.62 13.19 -22.53
CA TYR A 155 4.82 14.41 -22.70
C TYR A 155 3.33 14.08 -22.79
N PHE A 156 2.94 13.09 -23.60
CA PHE A 156 1.57 12.61 -23.69
C PHE A 156 1.00 12.18 -22.33
N LEU A 157 1.74 11.37 -21.55
CA LEU A 157 1.30 10.93 -20.22
C LEU A 157 1.05 12.10 -19.27
N LEU A 158 1.79 13.20 -19.41
CA LEU A 158 1.66 14.40 -18.56
C LEU A 158 0.59 15.38 -19.05
N LEU A 159 -0.04 15.16 -20.21
CA LEU A 159 -1.12 16.03 -20.70
C LEU A 159 -2.28 16.08 -19.70
N PRO A 160 -2.89 17.26 -19.47
CA PRO A 160 -3.97 17.42 -18.50
C PRO A 160 -5.13 16.43 -18.66
N GLU A 161 -5.57 16.20 -19.90
CA GLU A 161 -6.65 15.28 -20.23
C GLU A 161 -6.30 13.81 -19.99
N ILE A 162 -5.02 13.44 -20.07
CA ILE A 162 -4.55 12.08 -19.78
C ILE A 162 -4.45 11.86 -18.28
N GLN A 163 -3.95 12.84 -17.54
CA GLN A 163 -3.92 12.82 -16.08
C GLN A 163 -5.35 12.79 -15.50
N GLN A 164 -6.31 13.53 -16.08
CA GLN A 164 -7.73 13.44 -15.70
C GLN A 164 -8.32 12.04 -15.90
N LYS A 165 -7.95 11.33 -16.98
CA LYS A 165 -8.36 9.93 -17.19
C LYS A 165 -7.74 9.00 -16.14
N ALA A 166 -6.46 9.21 -15.81
CA ALA A 166 -5.78 8.41 -14.79
C ALA A 166 -6.43 8.53 -13.40
N GLN A 167 -6.94 9.72 -13.06
CA GLN A 167 -7.65 9.92 -11.80
C GLN A 167 -8.85 8.98 -11.63
N ILE A 168 -9.61 8.69 -12.70
CA ILE A 168 -10.77 7.78 -12.64
C ILE A 168 -10.37 6.37 -12.16
N HIS A 169 -9.10 5.99 -12.34
CA HIS A 169 -8.52 4.73 -11.89
C HIS A 169 -7.77 4.83 -10.55
N GLY A 170 -7.93 5.94 -9.83
CA GLY A 170 -7.34 6.16 -8.51
C GLY A 170 -5.88 6.61 -8.51
N PHE A 171 -5.39 7.15 -9.63
CA PHE A 171 -4.04 7.72 -9.70
C PHE A 171 -4.07 9.22 -9.48
N ARG A 172 -3.37 9.68 -8.44
CA ARG A 172 -3.20 11.12 -8.15
C ARG A 172 -2.32 11.77 -9.23
N PRO A 173 -2.65 12.96 -9.77
CA PRO A 173 -1.91 13.55 -10.88
C PRO A 173 -0.45 13.89 -10.55
N ALA A 174 0.45 13.64 -11.49
CA ALA A 174 1.84 14.11 -11.43
C ALA A 174 2.00 15.52 -12.04
N ASN A 175 1.10 15.93 -12.94
CA ASN A 175 1.08 17.27 -13.50
C ASN A 175 0.46 18.26 -12.50
N PRO A 176 1.20 19.24 -11.98
CA PRO A 176 0.70 20.18 -10.95
C PRO A 176 -0.39 21.13 -11.45
N SER A 177 -0.57 21.27 -12.77
CA SER A 177 -1.67 22.04 -13.36
C SER A 177 -3.00 21.30 -13.37
N VAL A 178 -3.01 20.01 -13.00
CA VAL A 178 -4.23 19.18 -12.96
C VAL A 178 -4.71 19.08 -11.52
N PRO A 179 -5.81 19.75 -11.14
CA PRO A 179 -6.35 19.62 -9.79
C PRO A 179 -6.88 18.20 -9.54
N LEU A 180 -6.84 17.77 -8.28
CA LEU A 180 -7.49 16.54 -7.84
C LEU A 180 -9.00 16.64 -8.05
N ASN A 181 -9.59 15.58 -8.60
CA ASN A 181 -11.02 15.45 -8.83
C ASN A 181 -11.72 15.07 -7.51
N PRO A 182 -12.50 15.98 -6.89
CA PRO A 182 -13.17 15.70 -5.62
C PRO A 182 -14.28 14.66 -5.75
N GLU A 183 -14.81 14.41 -6.95
CA GLU A 183 -15.79 13.34 -7.17
C GLU A 183 -15.15 11.95 -7.14
N VAL A 184 -13.84 11.87 -7.37
CA VAL A 184 -13.07 10.62 -7.26
C VAL A 184 -12.46 10.49 -5.88
N PHE A 185 -11.65 11.46 -5.46
CA PHE A 185 -10.96 11.43 -4.17
C PHE A 185 -11.84 12.08 -3.10
N SER A 186 -12.79 11.31 -2.57
CA SER A 186 -13.69 11.73 -1.50
C SER A 186 -14.15 10.57 -0.64
N GLU A 187 -14.60 10.90 0.58
CA GLU A 187 -15.08 9.93 1.58
C GLU A 187 -16.20 9.04 1.01
N LYS A 188 -17.01 9.58 0.08
CA LYS A 188 -18.05 8.85 -0.63
C LYS A 188 -17.50 7.62 -1.38
N ASN A 189 -16.25 7.66 -1.85
CA ASN A 189 -15.59 6.54 -2.50
C ASN A 189 -14.59 5.82 -1.56
N GLY A 190 -14.63 6.13 -0.27
CA GLY A 190 -13.83 5.48 0.75
C GLY A 190 -12.38 5.98 0.83
N VAL A 191 -12.05 7.14 0.27
CA VAL A 191 -10.69 7.71 0.34
C VAL A 191 -10.75 9.20 0.70
N GLU A 192 -9.64 9.81 1.08
CA GLU A 192 -9.59 11.25 1.35
C GLU A 192 -8.96 12.03 0.19
N LYS A 193 -9.42 13.27 0.00
CA LYS A 193 -8.82 14.15 -1.00
C LYS A 193 -7.38 14.49 -0.64
N GLU A 194 -7.16 14.89 0.61
CA GLU A 194 -5.82 15.15 1.15
C GLU A 194 -5.27 13.86 1.77
N ILE A 195 -3.96 13.72 1.83
CA ILE A 195 -3.30 12.66 2.60
C ILE A 195 -2.76 13.34 3.86
N PRO A 196 -3.50 13.34 4.99
CA PRO A 196 -3.18 14.16 6.15
C PRO A 196 -2.10 13.53 7.04
N VAL A 197 -1.21 12.73 6.47
CA VAL A 197 -0.15 11.99 7.19
C VAL A 197 1.19 12.22 6.52
N ARG A 198 2.27 11.94 7.26
CA ARG A 198 3.62 12.03 6.72
C ARG A 198 3.81 11.02 5.59
N VAL A 199 4.34 11.48 4.46
CA VAL A 199 4.82 10.60 3.40
C VAL A 199 6.30 10.30 3.64
N PHE A 200 6.65 9.03 3.69
CA PHE A 200 8.00 8.57 3.95
C PHE A 200 8.82 8.37 2.68
N LEU A 201 10.14 8.51 2.84
CA LEU A 201 11.12 8.05 1.86
C LEU A 201 11.39 6.56 2.07
N PRO A 202 11.73 5.81 1.01
CA PRO A 202 12.01 4.38 1.12
C PRO A 202 13.27 4.10 1.97
N PRO A 203 13.39 2.89 2.54
CA PRO A 203 14.57 2.44 3.28
C PRO A 203 15.75 2.18 2.34
N SER A 204 16.92 1.86 2.92
CA SER A 204 18.02 1.27 2.16
C SER A 204 17.69 -0.14 1.66
N GLY A 205 18.34 -0.59 0.58
CA GLY A 205 18.15 -1.93 0.03
C GLY A 205 18.45 -3.05 1.02
N GLY A 206 19.47 -2.90 1.86
CA GLY A 206 19.83 -3.90 2.88
C GLY A 206 18.77 -4.06 3.96
N VAL A 207 18.10 -2.97 4.35
CA VAL A 207 16.97 -3.00 5.29
C VAL A 207 15.76 -3.68 4.66
N LEU A 208 15.45 -3.35 3.40
CA LEU A 208 14.34 -3.99 2.69
C LEU A 208 14.56 -5.50 2.55
N GLU A 209 15.78 -5.93 2.20
CA GLU A 209 16.13 -7.34 2.14
C GLU A 209 16.01 -8.03 3.51
N ALA A 210 16.43 -7.36 4.58
CA ALA A 210 16.27 -7.87 5.94
C ALA A 210 14.80 -8.05 6.32
N ILE A 211 13.94 -7.08 6.01
CA ILE A 211 12.49 -7.16 6.23
C ILE A 211 11.90 -8.37 5.51
N LEU A 212 12.17 -8.53 4.21
CA LEU A 212 11.64 -9.66 3.44
C LEU A 212 12.09 -11.02 3.99
N LYS A 213 13.32 -11.12 4.51
CA LYS A 213 13.85 -12.33 5.16
C LYS A 213 13.23 -12.60 6.52
N VAL A 214 13.03 -11.56 7.34
CA VAL A 214 12.43 -11.70 8.68
C VAL A 214 10.93 -11.96 8.58
N TRP A 215 10.26 -11.38 7.58
CA TRP A 215 8.84 -11.60 7.31
C TRP A 215 8.48 -13.10 7.21
N GLU A 216 9.32 -13.91 6.56
CA GLU A 216 9.14 -15.37 6.48
C GLU A 216 9.05 -16.08 7.84
N LYS A 217 9.59 -15.47 8.91
CA LYS A 217 9.55 -16.01 10.28
C LYS A 217 8.37 -15.51 11.10
N VAL A 218 7.79 -14.37 10.72
CA VAL A 218 6.69 -13.72 11.46
C VAL A 218 5.34 -13.90 10.80
N LYS A 219 5.30 -14.21 9.49
CA LYS A 219 4.07 -14.52 8.77
C LYS A 219 3.33 -15.68 9.45
N ASN A 220 1.99 -15.60 9.46
CA ASN A 220 1.17 -16.77 9.71
C ASN A 220 1.53 -17.89 8.72
N PRO A 221 1.98 -19.08 9.15
CA PRO A 221 2.33 -20.18 8.25
C PRO A 221 1.13 -20.73 7.46
N GLY A 222 -0.09 -20.29 7.79
CA GLY A 222 -1.32 -20.91 7.32
C GLY A 222 -1.62 -22.19 8.08
N VAL A 223 -2.79 -22.77 7.78
CA VAL A 223 -3.14 -24.14 8.16
C VAL A 223 -2.77 -25.08 7.01
#